data_AF-A0A530M203-F1
#
_entry.id   AF-A0A530M203-F1
#
_cell.length_a   1.000
_cell.length_b   1.000
_cell.length_c   1.000
_cell.angle_alpha   90.00
_cell.angle_beta   90.00
_cell.angle_gamma   90.00
#
_symmetry.space_group_name_H-M   'P 1'
#
loop_
_entity.id
_entity.type
_entity.pdbx_description
1 polymer ?
#
loop_
_entity_poly.entity_id
_entity_poly.type
_entity_poly.pdbx_seq_one_letter_code
_entity_poly.pdbx_strand_id
1 'polypeptide(L)'
;LEQANAAGDVKSYLRANYAFHFSIYRAAGSENMLSIIENLWLQISPYFNMLHDSGNYSTANQHHQQMFAALRDRNAEAVRAAVRADIDAAFTVLIKLLK
;
A
#
# COMPACT_ATOMS: atom_id res chain seq x y z
N LEU A 1 0.50 6.66 -8.95
CA LEU A 1 1.50 6.27 -7.95
C LEU A 1 2.87 6.85 -8.32
N GLU A 2 3.52 6.37 -9.38
CA GLU A 2 4.83 6.87 -9.81
C GLU A 2 4.88 8.37 -10.12
N GLN A 3 3.94 8.89 -10.90
CA GLN A 3 3.89 10.33 -11.24
C GLN A 3 3.71 11.20 -9.99
N ALA A 4 2.82 10.80 -9.07
CA ALA A 4 2.61 11.53 -7.82
C ALA A 4 3.85 11.48 -6.92
N ASN A 5 4.55 10.34 -6.88
CA ASN A 5 5.82 10.21 -6.16
C ASN A 5 6.90 11.13 -6.76
N ALA A 6 7.08 11.09 -8.09
CA ALA A 6 8.06 11.92 -8.78
C ALA A 6 7.80 13.43 -8.63
N ALA A 7 6.52 13.82 -8.52
CA ALA A 7 6.12 15.20 -8.30
C ALA A 7 6.13 15.64 -6.82
N GLY A 8 6.40 14.72 -5.88
CA GLY A 8 6.27 15.00 -4.44
C GLY A 8 4.83 15.30 -3.99
N ASP A 9 3.82 14.91 -4.77
CA ASP A 9 2.41 15.13 -4.45
C ASP A 9 1.90 14.03 -3.51
N VAL A 10 2.11 14.25 -2.21
CA VAL A 10 1.72 13.34 -1.13
C VAL A 10 0.24 13.01 -1.17
N LYS A 11 -0.62 14.03 -1.38
CA LYS A 11 -2.07 13.86 -1.33
C LYS A 11 -2.54 12.96 -2.46
N SER A 12 -2.07 13.21 -3.68
CA SER A 12 -2.39 12.38 -4.84
C SER A 12 -1.81 10.98 -4.71
N TYR A 13 -0.61 10.85 -4.14
CA TYR A 13 0.01 9.55 -3.88
C TYR A 13 -0.84 8.71 -2.93
N LEU A 14 -1.21 9.26 -1.75
CA LEU A 14 -2.01 8.54 -0.76
C LEU A 14 -3.39 8.14 -1.30
N ARG A 15 -4.03 9.01 -2.09
CA ARG A 15 -5.30 8.68 -2.76
C ARG A 15 -5.13 7.53 -3.75
N ALA A 16 -4.07 7.54 -4.56
CA ALA A 16 -3.79 6.48 -5.52
C ALA A 16 -3.41 5.17 -4.82
N ASN A 17 -2.64 5.24 -3.72
CA ASN A 17 -2.25 4.10 -2.90
C ASN A 17 -3.48 3.41 -2.31
N TYR A 18 -4.37 4.19 -1.69
CA TYR A 18 -5.66 3.70 -1.21
C TYR A 18 -6.44 3.02 -2.34
N ALA A 19 -6.66 3.71 -3.47
CA ALA A 19 -7.44 3.18 -4.58
C ALA A 19 -6.86 1.88 -5.14
N PHE A 20 -5.53 1.75 -5.23
CA PHE A 20 -4.86 0.55 -5.71
C PHE A 20 -5.11 -0.65 -4.80
N HIS A 21 -4.74 -0.55 -3.52
CA HIS A 21 -4.92 -1.65 -2.56
C HIS A 21 -6.39 -2.03 -2.40
N PHE A 22 -7.29 -1.05 -2.29
CA PHE A 22 -8.71 -1.30 -2.10
C PHE A 22 -9.39 -1.90 -3.32
N SER A 23 -8.86 -1.72 -4.52
CA SER A 23 -9.34 -2.44 -5.71
C SER A 23 -9.05 -3.94 -5.59
N ILE A 24 -7.88 -4.31 -5.07
CA ILE A 24 -7.51 -5.71 -4.81
C ILE A 24 -8.41 -6.31 -3.73
N TYR A 25 -8.60 -5.60 -2.61
CA TYR A 25 -9.39 -6.11 -1.49
C TYR A 25 -10.88 -6.27 -1.84
N ARG A 26 -11.45 -5.34 -2.62
CA ARG A 26 -12.83 -5.47 -3.12
C ARG A 26 -12.99 -6.64 -4.08
N ALA A 27 -12.00 -6.91 -4.93
CA ALA A 27 -12.02 -8.04 -5.86
C ALA A 27 -12.05 -9.41 -5.16
N ALA A 28 -11.66 -9.49 -3.87
CA ALA A 28 -11.76 -10.72 -3.09
C ALA A 28 -13.20 -11.08 -2.68
N GLY A 29 -14.17 -10.17 -2.83
CA GLY A 29 -15.60 -10.46 -2.64
C GLY A 29 -16.05 -10.71 -1.19
N SER A 30 -15.19 -10.46 -0.20
CA SER A 30 -15.54 -10.64 1.22
C SER A 30 -15.79 -9.28 1.90
N GLU A 31 -17.06 -8.97 2.17
CA GLU A 31 -17.47 -7.73 2.84
C GLU A 31 -16.93 -7.63 4.27
N ASN A 32 -16.90 -8.75 5.00
CA ASN A 32 -16.34 -8.81 6.36
C ASN A 32 -14.85 -8.49 6.37
N MET A 33 -14.09 -9.09 5.44
CA MET A 33 -12.65 -8.82 5.32
C MET A 33 -12.39 -7.36 4.93
N LEU A 34 -13.15 -6.85 3.97
CA LEU A 34 -13.04 -5.45 3.53
C LEU A 34 -13.29 -4.49 4.71
N SER A 35 -14.34 -4.73 5.49
CA SER A 35 -14.69 -3.91 6.66
C SER A 35 -13.59 -3.90 7.72
N ILE A 36 -12.94 -5.05 7.96
CA ILE A 36 -11.80 -5.14 8.88
C ILE A 36 -10.63 -4.30 8.36
N ILE A 37 -10.29 -4.43 7.07
CA ILE A 37 -9.20 -3.70 6.45
C ILE A 37 -9.46 -2.18 6.46
N GLU A 38 -10.70 -1.74 6.18
CA GLU A 38 -11.08 -0.32 6.25
C GLU A 38 -10.87 0.27 7.64
N ASN A 39 -11.28 -0.44 8.69
CA ASN A 39 -11.09 0.01 10.06
C ASN A 39 -9.61 0.11 10.44
N LEU A 40 -8.80 -0.87 10.05
CA LEU A 40 -7.35 -0.84 10.30
C LEU A 40 -6.68 0.29 9.51
N TRP A 41 -7.10 0.52 8.26
CA TRP A 41 -6.61 1.61 7.43
C TRP A 41 -6.89 2.98 8.05
N LEU A 42 -8.09 3.21 8.56
CA LEU A 42 -8.45 4.48 9.21
C LEU A 42 -7.56 4.76 10.42
N GLN A 43 -7.28 3.75 11.25
CA GLN A 43 -6.42 3.87 12.43
C GLN A 43 -4.97 4.24 12.07
N ILE A 44 -4.43 3.67 11.00
CA ILE A 44 -3.03 3.91 10.60
C ILE A 44 -2.85 5.15 9.70
N SER A 45 -3.92 5.63 9.05
CA SER A 45 -3.85 6.73 8.08
C SER A 45 -3.21 8.05 8.57
N PRO A 46 -3.32 8.47 9.86
CA PRO A 46 -2.65 9.67 10.34
C PRO A 46 -1.13 9.61 10.24
N TYR A 47 -0.55 8.40 10.23
CA TYR A 47 0.89 8.18 10.19
C TYR A 47 1.47 8.15 8.77
N PHE A 48 0.64 8.07 7.73
CA PHE A 48 1.12 7.91 6.35
C PHE A 48 1.85 9.12 5.78
N ASN A 49 1.62 10.33 6.31
CA ASN A 49 2.40 11.50 5.93
C ASN A 49 3.88 11.32 6.31
N MET A 50 4.17 10.64 7.42
CA MET A 50 5.55 10.37 7.88
C MET A 50 6.30 9.42 6.93
N LEU A 51 5.59 8.58 6.18
CA LEU A 51 6.19 7.69 5.19
C LEU A 51 6.71 8.46 3.96
N HIS A 52 6.11 9.62 3.63
CA HIS A 52 6.60 10.42 2.51
C HIS A 52 8.02 10.92 2.77
N ASP A 53 8.23 11.56 3.93
CA ASP A 53 9.50 12.18 4.31
C ASP A 53 10.64 11.16 4.47
N SER A 54 10.29 9.88 4.67
CA SER A 54 11.25 8.78 4.77
C SER A 54 11.79 8.26 3.42
N GLY A 55 11.20 8.69 2.29
CA GLY A 55 11.52 8.14 0.96
C GLY A 55 10.93 6.75 0.66
N ASN A 56 10.08 6.21 1.55
CA ASN A 56 9.52 4.85 1.43
C ASN A 56 8.64 4.64 0.19
N TYR A 57 8.14 5.71 -0.44
CA TYR A 57 7.24 5.61 -1.61
C TYR A 57 7.90 4.95 -2.82
N SER A 58 9.22 5.07 -2.98
CA SER A 58 9.94 4.37 -4.04
C SER A 58 9.92 2.85 -3.85
N THR A 59 10.13 2.38 -2.62
CA THR A 59 10.04 0.96 -2.27
C THR A 59 8.61 0.44 -2.39
N ALA A 60 7.61 1.20 -1.91
CA ALA A 60 6.21 0.85 -2.06
C ALA A 60 5.81 0.69 -3.54
N ASN A 61 6.23 1.61 -4.41
CA ASN A 61 5.98 1.51 -5.85
C ASN A 61 6.58 0.24 -6.47
N GLN A 62 7.77 -0.21 -6.02
CA GLN A 62 8.35 -1.48 -6.49
C GLN A 62 7.46 -2.66 -6.10
N HIS A 63 6.93 -2.69 -4.88
CA HIS A 63 5.99 -3.72 -4.47
C HIS A 63 4.64 -3.62 -5.22
N HIS A 64 4.13 -2.43 -5.49
CA HIS A 64 2.92 -2.25 -6.32
C HIS A 64 3.12 -2.79 -7.74
N GLN A 65 4.28 -2.58 -8.35
CA GLN A 65 4.62 -3.17 -9.65
C GLN A 65 4.65 -4.70 -9.57
N GLN A 66 5.21 -5.28 -8.51
CA GLN A 66 5.22 -6.73 -8.27
C GLN A 66 3.79 -7.28 -8.11
N MET A 67 2.93 -6.60 -7.34
CA MET A 67 1.52 -6.96 -7.19
C MET A 67 0.79 -6.93 -8.54
N PHE A 68 1.00 -5.88 -9.34
CA PHE A 68 0.36 -5.76 -10.66
C PHE A 68 0.80 -6.86 -11.63
N ALA A 69 2.10 -7.17 -11.69
CA ALA A 69 2.61 -8.26 -12.50
C ALA A 69 2.02 -9.62 -12.07
N ALA A 70 2.00 -9.89 -10.75
CA ALA A 70 1.43 -11.12 -10.22
C ALA A 70 -0.09 -11.24 -10.46
N LEU A 71 -0.83 -10.14 -10.38
CA LEU A 71 -2.26 -10.07 -10.72
C LEU A 71 -2.49 -10.40 -12.20
N ARG A 72 -1.70 -9.80 -13.10
CA ARG A 72 -1.77 -10.07 -14.54
C ARG A 72 -1.54 -11.55 -14.84
N ASP A 73 -0.58 -12.15 -14.16
CA ASP A 73 -0.19 -13.55 -14.35
C ASP A 73 -1.10 -14.51 -13.55
N ARG A 74 -2.13 -13.99 -12.86
CA ARG A 74 -3.07 -14.74 -12.01
C ARG A 74 -2.39 -15.59 -10.92
N ASN A 75 -1.24 -15.15 -10.44
CA ASN A 75 -0.46 -15.85 -9.43
C ASN A 75 -0.82 -15.38 -8.02
N ALA A 76 -1.80 -16.05 -7.40
CA ALA A 76 -2.31 -15.69 -6.07
C ALA A 76 -1.22 -15.68 -4.98
N GLU A 77 -0.29 -16.64 -5.02
CA GLU A 77 0.81 -16.73 -4.04
C GLU A 77 1.74 -15.51 -4.14
N ALA A 78 2.09 -15.11 -5.37
CA ALA A 78 2.92 -13.93 -5.61
C ALA A 78 2.21 -12.64 -5.26
N VAL A 79 0.90 -12.51 -5.52
CA VAL A 79 0.11 -11.35 -5.07
C VAL A 79 0.14 -11.25 -3.55
N ARG A 80 -0.12 -12.36 -2.84
CA ARG A 80 -0.07 -12.38 -1.37
C ARG A 80 1.29 -11.97 -0.84
N ALA A 81 2.37 -12.50 -1.43
CA ALA A 81 3.73 -12.17 -1.02
C ALA A 81 4.05 -10.69 -1.23
N ALA A 82 3.69 -10.13 -2.38
CA ALA A 82 3.94 -8.72 -2.70
C ALA A 82 3.14 -7.77 -1.80
N VAL A 83 1.83 -8.04 -1.58
CA VAL A 83 0.99 -7.27 -0.64
C VAL A 83 1.60 -7.27 0.77
N ARG A 84 2.05 -8.44 1.24
CA ARG A 84 2.68 -8.54 2.56
C ARG A 84 3.98 -7.73 2.63
N ALA A 85 4.85 -7.85 1.62
CA ALA A 85 6.12 -7.15 1.58
C ALA A 85 5.95 -5.61 1.62
N ASP A 86 4.96 -5.08 0.90
CA ASP A 86 4.63 -3.65 0.93
C ASP A 86 4.23 -3.16 2.34
N ILE A 87 3.33 -3.91 3.00
CA ILE A 87 2.87 -3.59 4.36
C ILE A 87 4.03 -3.70 5.37
N ASP A 88 4.83 -4.76 5.31
CA ASP A 88 5.95 -5.00 6.22
C ASP A 88 7.07 -3.94 6.05
N ALA A 89 7.32 -3.49 4.81
CA ALA A 89 8.26 -2.42 4.52
C ALA A 89 7.80 -1.09 5.13
N ALA A 90 6.53 -0.71 4.91
CA ALA A 90 5.95 0.50 5.51
C ALA A 90 5.96 0.43 7.05
N PHE A 91 5.60 -0.72 7.63
CA PHE A 91 5.64 -0.95 9.08
C PHE A 91 7.04 -0.75 9.66
N THR A 92 8.07 -1.30 9.01
CA THR A 92 9.46 -1.19 9.45
C THR A 92 9.92 0.26 9.50
N VAL A 93 9.49 1.09 8.55
CA VAL A 93 9.78 2.52 8.54
C VAL A 93 9.01 3.24 9.65
N LEU A 94 7.69 3.03 9.77
CA LEU A 94 6.86 3.69 10.78
C LEU A 94 7.36 3.43 12.20
N ILE A 95 7.71 2.19 12.53
CA ILE A 95 8.24 1.85 13.87
C ILE A 95 9.56 2.56 14.17
N LYS A 96 10.39 2.82 13.16
CA LYS A 96 11.64 3.58 13.36
C LYS A 96 11.38 5.07 13.58
N LEU A 97 10.32 5.62 12.99
CA LEU A 97 9.95 7.03 13.12
C LEU A 97 9.17 7.35 14.40
N LEU A 98 8.54 6.34 15.01
CA LEU A 98 7.74 6.48 16.24
C LEU A 98 8.53 6.17 17.53
N LYS A 99 9.81 5.83 17.40
CA LYS A 99 10.75 5.65 18.52
C LYS A 99 11.63 6.87 18.66
#